data_AF-A0A842VD80-F1
#
_entry.id   AF-A0A842VD80-F1
#
_cell.length_a   1.000
_cell.length_b   1.000
_cell.length_c   1.000
_cell.angle_alpha   90.00
_cell.angle_beta   90.00
_cell.angle_gamma   90.00
#
_symmetry.space_group_name_H-M   'P 1'
#
loop_
_entity.id
_entity.type
_entity.pdbx_description
1 polymer ?
#
loop_
_entity_poly.entity_id
_entity_poly.type
_entity_poly.pdbx_seq_one_letter_code
_entity_poly.pdbx_strand_id
1 'polypeptide(L)'
;MTSLNPLALIIVFVMCILAIKLKREFSFIPMVITAVYITMGQKIIIASIDFTLLRVLIIVYFFRLILFDRQNLSFPFSKIDFFMFAWAISSLVTYTILWASFSRFIYKAGILYDSLGAYIIGRCLIHDINDFRRIIKAIIIILIPLAIAMIIENRTGRNFFHFLGGVPEYAIVRDGEIRCQGSFRHPILAGTFAATTVPMILSLWWFDNKLRKYVI
;
A
#
# COMPACT_ATOMS: atom_id res chain seq x y z
N MET A 1 -20.53 -2.98 -10.71
CA MET A 1 -20.84 -4.19 -9.92
C MET A 1 -19.87 -4.25 -8.76
N THR A 2 -20.37 -4.43 -7.54
CA THR A 2 -19.54 -4.66 -6.34
C THR A 2 -18.97 -6.07 -6.42
N SER A 3 -17.67 -6.18 -6.67
CA SER A 3 -16.95 -7.46 -6.68
C SER A 3 -16.24 -7.64 -5.34
N LEU A 4 -16.99 -8.15 -4.35
CA LEU A 4 -16.46 -8.45 -3.02
C LEU A 4 -16.30 -9.96 -2.86
N ASN A 5 -15.06 -10.40 -2.71
CA ASN A 5 -14.80 -11.77 -2.31
C ASN A 5 -14.90 -11.88 -0.78
N PRO A 6 -15.69 -12.82 -0.24
CA PRO A 6 -15.80 -13.02 1.21
C PRO A 6 -14.45 -13.22 1.90
N LEU A 7 -13.51 -13.93 1.25
CA LEU A 7 -12.19 -14.20 1.80
C LEU A 7 -11.39 -12.91 1.99
N ALA A 8 -11.41 -12.01 1.01
CA ALA A 8 -10.71 -10.75 1.11
C ALA A 8 -11.33 -9.82 2.17
N LEU A 9 -12.66 -9.87 2.33
CA LEU A 9 -13.34 -9.13 3.40
C LEU A 9 -12.92 -9.63 4.78
N ILE A 10 -12.82 -10.95 4.97
CA ILE A 10 -12.31 -11.55 6.21
C ILE A 10 -10.87 -11.10 6.47
N ILE A 11 -10.00 -11.17 5.45
CA ILE A 11 -8.60 -10.73 5.59
C ILE A 11 -8.55 -9.26 6.02
N VAL A 12 -9.30 -8.38 5.37
CA VAL A 12 -9.30 -6.95 5.69
C VAL A 12 -9.88 -6.68 7.06
N PHE A 13 -10.93 -7.40 7.46
CA PHE A 13 -11.47 -7.30 8.81
C PHE A 13 -10.43 -7.68 9.88
N VAL A 14 -9.68 -8.77 9.64
CA VAL A 14 -8.54 -9.14 10.50
C VAL A 14 -7.47 -8.05 10.49
N MET A 15 -7.14 -7.47 9.33
CA MET A 15 -6.18 -6.36 9.23
C MET A 15 -6.66 -5.12 9.99
N CYS A 16 -7.95 -4.80 9.98
CA CYS A 16 -8.53 -3.70 10.77
C CYS A 16 -8.39 -3.96 12.28
N ILE A 17 -8.65 -5.19 12.73
CA ILE A 17 -8.46 -5.56 14.14
C ILE A 17 -6.99 -5.44 14.54
N LEU A 18 -6.08 -5.98 13.73
CA LEU A 18 -4.65 -5.88 13.96
C LEU A 18 -4.17 -4.42 13.94
N ALA A 19 -4.70 -3.62 13.02
CA ALA A 19 -4.41 -2.20 12.93
C ALA A 19 -4.79 -1.46 14.21
N ILE A 20 -5.84 -1.85 14.94
CA ILE A 20 -6.19 -1.22 16.23
C ILE A 20 -5.38 -1.82 17.39
N LYS A 21 -5.23 -3.14 17.44
CA LYS A 21 -4.68 -3.85 18.61
C LYS A 21 -3.15 -3.87 18.68
N LEU A 22 -2.44 -3.79 17.56
CA LEU A 22 -0.99 -3.87 17.56
C LEU A 22 -0.35 -2.63 18.19
N LYS A 23 0.78 -2.84 18.88
CA LYS A 23 1.64 -1.75 19.36
C LYS A 23 2.02 -0.84 18.19
N ARG A 24 2.20 0.47 18.45
CA ARG A 24 2.49 1.51 17.43
C ARG A 24 3.58 1.07 16.43
N GLU A 25 4.66 0.49 16.92
CA GLU A 25 5.81 0.03 16.13
C GLU A 25 5.48 -1.08 15.10
N PHE A 26 4.46 -1.90 15.35
CA PHE A 26 3.99 -2.95 14.43
C PHE A 26 2.70 -2.56 13.69
N SER A 27 2.09 -1.45 14.12
CA SER A 27 0.80 -0.98 13.63
C SER A 27 0.81 -0.73 12.12
N PHE A 28 1.94 -0.37 11.51
CA PHE A 28 2.01 -0.13 10.07
C PHE A 28 1.98 -1.42 9.21
N ILE A 29 2.28 -2.58 9.81
CA ILE A 29 2.41 -3.86 9.09
C ILE A 29 1.08 -4.30 8.42
N PRO A 30 -0.08 -4.26 9.08
CA PRO A 30 -1.37 -4.55 8.42
C PRO A 30 -1.64 -3.70 7.18
N MET A 31 -1.21 -2.43 7.17
CA MET A 31 -1.32 -1.57 6.00
C MET A 31 -0.46 -2.07 4.83
N VAL A 32 0.78 -2.48 5.11
CA VAL A 32 1.68 -3.07 4.11
C VAL A 32 1.12 -4.39 3.57
N ILE A 33 0.66 -5.29 4.45
CA ILE A 33 0.06 -6.57 4.05
C ILE A 33 -1.14 -6.31 3.13
N THR A 34 -2.01 -5.37 3.50
CA THR A 34 -3.20 -5.02 2.71
C THR A 34 -2.80 -4.43 1.36
N ALA A 35 -1.87 -3.48 1.33
CA ALA A 35 -1.39 -2.89 0.08
C ALA A 35 -0.71 -3.91 -0.85
N VAL A 36 -0.05 -4.92 -0.30
CA VAL A 36 0.63 -5.96 -1.08
C VAL A 36 -0.33 -7.06 -1.55
N TYR A 37 -1.25 -7.54 -0.71
CA TYR A 37 -2.02 -8.75 -0.99
C TYR A 37 -3.46 -8.51 -1.42
N ILE A 38 -4.06 -7.38 -1.04
CA ILE A 38 -5.44 -7.08 -1.40
C ILE A 38 -5.48 -6.39 -2.75
N THR A 39 -6.19 -7.00 -3.69
CA THR A 39 -6.22 -6.54 -5.08
C THR A 39 -7.04 -5.25 -5.19
N MET A 40 -6.55 -4.29 -5.99
CA MET A 40 -7.22 -3.01 -6.23
C MET A 40 -8.56 -3.15 -6.99
N GLY A 41 -8.87 -4.34 -7.50
CA GLY A 41 -10.16 -4.63 -8.15
C GLY A 41 -11.31 -4.83 -7.17
N GLN A 42 -11.04 -4.97 -5.87
CA GLN A 42 -12.07 -5.16 -4.85
C GLN A 42 -12.51 -3.83 -4.25
N LYS A 43 -13.74 -3.45 -4.57
CA LYS A 43 -14.30 -2.17 -4.15
C LYS A 43 -15.78 -2.27 -3.78
N ILE A 44 -16.13 -1.53 -2.74
CA ILE A 44 -17.50 -1.29 -2.30
C ILE A 44 -17.93 0.03 -2.93
N ILE A 45 -18.98 0.03 -3.74
CA ILE A 45 -19.47 1.24 -4.38
C ILE A 45 -20.65 1.77 -3.56
N ILE A 46 -20.49 2.95 -2.96
CA ILE A 46 -21.55 3.62 -2.19
C ILE A 46 -21.76 4.99 -2.82
N ALA A 47 -22.97 5.27 -3.34
CA ALA A 47 -23.33 6.58 -3.91
C ALA A 47 -22.28 7.14 -4.90
N SER A 48 -21.81 6.31 -5.83
CA SER A 48 -20.78 6.64 -6.84
C SER A 48 -19.35 6.84 -6.32
N ILE A 49 -19.11 6.60 -5.03
CA ILE A 49 -17.77 6.58 -4.43
C ILE A 49 -17.29 5.13 -4.32
N ASP A 50 -16.15 4.85 -4.94
CA ASP A 50 -15.48 3.55 -4.89
C ASP A 50 -14.64 3.45 -3.60
N PHE A 51 -15.08 2.70 -2.60
CA PHE A 51 -14.29 2.37 -1.41
C PHE A 51 -13.49 1.10 -1.64
N THR A 52 -12.19 1.25 -1.90
CA THR A 52 -11.26 0.13 -1.90
C THR A 52 -11.08 -0.41 -0.48
N LEU A 53 -10.72 -1.68 -0.36
CA LEU A 53 -10.46 -2.28 0.95
C LEU A 53 -9.28 -1.61 1.69
N LEU A 54 -8.29 -1.11 0.94
CA LEU A 54 -7.22 -0.27 1.50
C LEU A 54 -7.78 1.03 2.09
N ARG A 55 -8.76 1.67 1.44
CA ARG A 55 -9.40 2.89 1.95
C ARG A 55 -10.13 2.66 3.25
N VAL A 56 -10.84 1.54 3.38
CA VAL A 56 -11.49 1.15 4.64
C VAL A 56 -10.46 1.04 5.76
N LEU A 57 -9.31 0.41 5.49
CA LEU A 57 -8.25 0.30 6.47
C LEU A 57 -7.64 1.66 6.85
N ILE A 58 -7.44 2.57 5.88
CA ILE A 58 -6.98 3.94 6.14
C ILE A 58 -7.94 4.69 7.07
N ILE A 59 -9.25 4.56 6.85
CA ILE A 59 -10.26 5.13 7.75
C ILE A 59 -10.09 4.59 9.18
N VAL A 60 -9.89 3.28 9.32
CA VAL A 60 -9.65 2.63 10.63
C VAL A 60 -8.37 3.15 11.30
N TYR A 61 -7.30 3.38 10.56
CA TYR A 61 -6.08 4.01 11.09
C TYR A 61 -6.31 5.44 11.55
N PHE A 62 -7.08 6.25 10.82
CA PHE A 62 -7.43 7.59 11.28
C PHE A 62 -8.22 7.55 12.59
N PHE A 63 -9.19 6.64 12.72
CA PHE A 63 -9.89 6.41 13.98
C PHE A 63 -8.92 6.03 15.10
N ARG A 64 -7.98 5.10 14.84
CA ARG A 64 -6.95 4.74 15.82
C ARG A 64 -6.13 5.96 16.26
N LEU A 65 -5.64 6.75 15.31
CA LEU A 65 -4.79 7.91 15.59
C LEU A 65 -5.53 8.94 16.46
N ILE A 66 -6.81 9.18 16.17
CA ILE A 66 -7.64 10.14 16.91
C ILE A 66 -8.06 9.61 18.29
N LEU A 67 -8.24 8.30 18.47
CA LEU A 67 -8.75 7.74 19.73
C LEU A 67 -7.63 7.28 20.69
N PHE A 68 -6.57 6.68 20.18
CA PHE A 68 -5.55 6.01 20.99
C PHE A 68 -4.18 6.70 20.93
N ASP A 69 -3.86 7.36 19.82
CA ASP A 69 -2.51 7.86 19.52
C ASP A 69 -2.49 9.39 19.31
N ARG A 70 -3.37 10.15 19.98
CA ARG A 70 -3.53 11.62 19.75
C ARG A 70 -2.23 12.41 19.85
N GLN A 71 -1.35 12.00 20.76
CA GLN A 71 -0.04 12.63 20.93
C GLN A 71 0.83 12.55 19.67
N ASN A 72 0.65 11.53 18.83
CA ASN A 72 1.39 11.34 17.58
C ASN A 72 0.80 12.16 16.41
N LEU A 73 -0.34 12.83 16.60
CA LEU A 73 -0.91 13.76 15.60
C LEU A 73 -0.20 15.12 15.60
N SER A 74 0.57 15.43 16.64
CA SER A 74 1.29 16.68 16.79
C SER A 74 2.74 16.52 16.31
N PHE A 75 3.03 17.00 15.11
CA PHE A 75 4.39 17.09 14.58
C PHE A 75 4.58 18.40 13.79
N PRO A 76 5.80 18.97 13.79
CA PRO A 76 6.06 20.17 13.02
C PRO A 76 5.93 19.87 11.52
N PHE A 77 5.27 20.78 10.81
CA PHE A 77 5.09 20.67 9.36
C PHE A 77 6.45 20.75 8.66
N SER A 78 6.85 19.67 8.02
CA SER A 78 8.12 19.56 7.32
C SER A 78 8.03 20.02 5.87
N LYS A 79 9.19 20.30 5.24
CA LYS A 79 9.24 20.60 3.80
C LYS A 79 8.72 19.45 2.94
N ILE A 80 8.88 18.20 3.39
CA ILE A 80 8.36 17.03 2.67
C ILE A 80 6.84 17.02 2.71
N ASP A 81 6.24 17.38 3.87
CA ASP A 81 4.78 17.53 3.98
C ASP A 81 4.28 18.58 2.98
N PHE A 82 4.96 19.74 2.89
CA PHE A 82 4.63 20.76 1.89
C PHE A 82 4.63 20.20 0.47
N PHE A 83 5.70 19.51 0.05
CA PHE A 83 5.79 18.95 -1.30
C PHE A 83 4.73 17.87 -1.55
N MET A 84 4.40 17.05 -0.56
CA MET A 84 3.34 16.04 -0.68
C MET A 84 1.96 16.68 -0.87
N PHE A 85 1.62 17.70 -0.08
CA PHE A 85 0.35 18.42 -0.24
C PHE A 85 0.31 19.23 -1.53
N ALA A 86 1.41 19.90 -1.91
CA ALA A 86 1.51 20.63 -3.16
C ALA A 86 1.35 19.70 -4.37
N TRP A 87 1.99 18.53 -4.37
CA TRP A 87 1.80 17.50 -5.39
C TRP A 87 0.34 17.01 -5.44
N ALA A 88 -0.28 16.76 -4.29
CA ALA A 88 -1.65 16.30 -4.23
C ALA A 88 -2.62 17.32 -4.85
N ILE A 89 -2.53 18.59 -4.44
CA ILE A 89 -3.36 19.68 -4.96
C ILE A 89 -3.11 19.87 -6.46
N SER A 90 -1.84 19.97 -6.87
CA SER A 90 -1.47 20.13 -8.28
C SER A 90 -2.03 18.99 -9.13
N SER A 91 -1.90 17.74 -8.67
CA SER A 91 -2.39 16.58 -9.38
C SER A 91 -3.92 16.48 -9.44
N LEU A 92 -4.63 16.99 -8.43
CA LEU A 92 -6.10 17.05 -8.43
C LEU A 92 -6.59 18.05 -9.46
N VAL A 93 -6.02 19.26 -9.44
CA VAL A 93 -6.39 20.37 -10.33
C VAL A 93 -6.11 20.00 -11.78
N THR A 94 -4.88 19.61 -12.10
CA THR A 94 -4.47 19.26 -13.47
C THR A 94 -5.29 18.11 -14.04
N TYR A 95 -5.53 17.06 -13.27
CA TYR A 95 -6.33 15.91 -13.73
C TYR A 95 -7.81 16.26 -13.91
N THR A 96 -8.37 17.10 -13.04
CA THR A 96 -9.77 17.53 -13.15
C THR A 96 -9.99 18.43 -14.35
N ILE A 97 -9.06 19.35 -14.62
CA ILE A 97 -9.10 20.21 -15.81
C ILE A 97 -8.97 19.36 -17.09
N LEU A 98 -8.02 18.42 -17.12
CA LEU A 98 -7.75 17.58 -18.29
C LEU A 98 -8.99 16.79 -18.75
N TRP A 99 -9.75 16.23 -17.81
CA TRP A 99 -10.89 15.38 -18.13
C TRP A 99 -12.25 16.07 -18.01
N ALA A 100 -12.30 17.29 -17.46
CA ALA A 100 -13.48 18.13 -17.31
C ALA A 100 -14.76 17.40 -16.84
N SER A 101 -14.62 16.46 -15.90
CA SER A 101 -15.72 15.58 -15.47
C SER A 101 -15.74 15.39 -13.96
N PHE A 102 -16.92 15.52 -13.36
CA PHE A 102 -17.12 15.32 -11.92
C PHE A 102 -16.79 13.89 -11.47
N SER A 103 -17.10 12.88 -12.29
CA SER A 103 -16.75 11.49 -11.99
C SER A 103 -15.23 11.27 -11.95
N ARG A 104 -14.48 11.99 -12.79
CA ARG A 104 -13.01 11.92 -12.83
C ARG A 104 -12.39 12.65 -11.64
N PHE A 105 -13.01 13.74 -11.20
CA PHE A 105 -12.66 14.41 -9.94
C PHE A 105 -12.81 13.44 -8.75
N ILE A 106 -13.96 12.78 -8.59
CA ILE A 106 -14.19 11.81 -7.51
C ILE A 106 -13.15 10.69 -7.54
N TYR A 107 -12.87 10.14 -8.72
CA TYR A 107 -11.86 9.10 -8.88
C TYR A 107 -10.47 9.57 -8.43
N LYS A 108 -10.05 10.77 -8.85
CA LYS A 108 -8.73 11.31 -8.50
C LYS A 108 -8.66 11.67 -7.02
N ALA A 109 -9.71 12.22 -6.43
CA ALA A 109 -9.82 12.49 -5.00
C ALA A 109 -9.66 11.20 -4.19
N GLY A 110 -10.25 10.08 -4.64
CA GLY A 110 -10.06 8.78 -4.02
C GLY A 110 -8.60 8.31 -4.03
N ILE A 111 -7.89 8.46 -5.16
CA ILE A 111 -6.46 8.13 -5.25
C ILE A 111 -5.62 9.00 -4.30
N LEU A 112 -5.96 10.28 -4.19
CA LEU A 112 -5.28 11.20 -3.29
C LEU A 112 -5.55 10.90 -1.83
N TYR A 113 -6.78 10.49 -1.50
CA TYR A 113 -7.11 9.99 -0.17
C TYR A 113 -6.23 8.80 0.20
N ASP A 114 -6.10 7.83 -0.70
CA ASP A 114 -5.31 6.63 -0.43
C ASP A 114 -3.81 6.98 -0.26
N SER A 115 -3.30 7.89 -1.10
CA SER A 115 -1.88 8.30 -1.09
C SER A 115 -1.53 9.19 0.11
N LEU A 116 -2.30 10.25 0.36
CA LEU A 116 -2.10 11.16 1.50
C LEU A 116 -2.42 10.47 2.82
N GLY A 117 -3.46 9.63 2.86
CA GLY A 117 -3.82 8.86 4.03
C GLY A 117 -2.67 7.95 4.45
N ALA A 118 -2.15 7.14 3.53
CA ALA A 118 -0.97 6.29 3.79
C ALA A 118 0.26 7.11 4.23
N TYR A 119 0.50 8.27 3.62
CA TYR A 119 1.58 9.16 3.99
C TYR A 119 1.45 9.70 5.43
N ILE A 120 0.30 10.27 5.78
CA ILE A 120 0.03 10.83 7.11
C ILE A 120 0.11 9.73 8.17
N ILE A 121 -0.50 8.56 7.91
CA ILE A 121 -0.43 7.42 8.81
C ILE A 121 1.02 6.97 9.02
N GLY A 122 1.80 6.86 7.95
CA GLY A 122 3.23 6.56 8.03
C GLY A 122 4.00 7.60 8.84
N ARG A 123 3.71 8.89 8.64
CA ARG A 123 4.33 9.99 9.38
C ARG A 123 4.04 9.95 10.88
N CYS A 124 2.80 9.61 11.26
CA CYS A 124 2.37 9.49 12.66
C CYS A 124 2.83 8.19 13.33
N LEU A 125 3.08 7.12 12.56
CA LEU A 125 3.42 5.80 13.12
C LEU A 125 4.92 5.49 13.08
N ILE A 126 5.70 6.14 12.21
CA ILE A 126 7.14 5.88 12.04
C ILE A 126 7.91 7.07 12.60
N HIS A 127 8.45 6.91 13.81
CA HIS A 127 9.11 8.01 14.52
C HIS A 127 10.62 7.94 14.45
N ASP A 128 11.17 6.73 14.51
CA ASP A 128 12.60 6.52 14.60
C ASP A 128 13.11 5.57 13.51
N ILE A 129 14.44 5.47 13.42
CA ILE A 129 15.08 4.60 12.45
C ILE A 129 14.83 3.12 12.76
N ASN A 130 14.55 2.74 14.00
CA ASN A 130 14.28 1.36 14.39
C ASN A 130 12.90 0.91 13.89
N ASP A 131 11.89 1.77 13.97
CA ASP A 131 10.56 1.58 13.37
C ASP A 131 10.69 1.38 11.87
N PHE A 132 11.47 2.23 11.21
CA PHE A 132 11.73 2.10 9.78
C PHE A 132 12.41 0.75 9.44
N ARG A 133 13.43 0.35 10.22
CA ARG A 133 14.10 -0.95 10.04
C ARG A 133 13.16 -2.13 10.26
N ARG A 134 12.27 -2.07 11.25
CA ARG A 134 11.26 -3.12 11.51
C ARG A 134 10.30 -3.25 10.34
N ILE A 135 9.85 -2.14 9.77
CA ILE A 135 8.96 -2.14 8.60
C ILE A 135 9.66 -2.74 7.38
N ILE A 136 10.94 -2.40 7.12
CA ILE A 136 11.67 -3.01 6.00
C ILE A 136 11.81 -4.53 6.21
N LYS A 137 12.16 -4.99 7.43
CA LYS A 137 12.23 -6.42 7.74
C LYS A 137 10.87 -7.11 7.53
N ALA A 138 9.78 -6.47 7.93
CA ALA A 138 8.43 -6.98 7.68
C ALA A 138 8.12 -7.04 6.18
N ILE A 139 8.47 -6.01 5.40
CA ILE A 139 8.33 -5.99 3.94
C ILE A 139 9.07 -7.16 3.30
N ILE A 140 10.31 -7.46 3.72
CA ILE A 140 11.07 -8.62 3.20
C ILE A 140 10.29 -9.92 3.42
N ILE A 141 9.79 -10.14 4.64
CA ILE A 141 9.01 -11.34 4.98
C ILE A 141 7.72 -11.41 4.15
N ILE A 142 7.04 -10.27 4.00
CA ILE A 142 5.82 -10.12 3.21
C ILE A 142 6.08 -10.34 1.72
N LEU A 143 7.26 -10.01 1.20
CA LEU A 143 7.61 -10.18 -0.21
C LEU A 143 7.94 -11.62 -0.58
N ILE A 144 8.41 -12.46 0.34
CA ILE A 144 8.78 -13.86 0.04
C ILE A 144 7.60 -14.65 -0.56
N PRO A 145 6.40 -14.71 0.06
CA PRO A 145 5.27 -15.43 -0.52
C PRO A 145 4.81 -14.80 -1.85
N LEU A 146 4.83 -13.47 -1.95
CA LEU A 146 4.48 -12.76 -3.18
C LEU A 146 5.42 -13.13 -4.33
N ALA A 147 6.73 -13.17 -4.07
CA ALA A 147 7.73 -13.54 -5.06
C ALA A 147 7.55 -14.99 -5.52
N ILE A 148 7.29 -15.93 -4.58
CA ILE A 148 6.99 -17.32 -4.91
C ILE A 148 5.74 -17.40 -5.81
N ALA A 149 4.66 -16.70 -5.44
CA ALA A 149 3.44 -16.67 -6.23
C ALA A 149 3.66 -16.11 -7.65
N MET A 150 4.47 -15.05 -7.79
CA MET A 150 4.80 -14.47 -9.10
C MET A 150 5.74 -15.36 -9.93
N ILE A 151 6.63 -16.14 -9.30
CA ILE A 151 7.44 -17.15 -10.01
C ILE A 151 6.53 -18.26 -10.56
N ILE A 152 5.55 -18.71 -9.77
CA ILE A 152 4.56 -19.69 -10.23
C ILE A 152 3.72 -19.11 -11.38
N GLU A 153 3.28 -17.85 -11.28
CA GLU A 153 2.57 -17.15 -12.34
C GLU A 153 3.40 -17.07 -13.63
N ASN A 154 4.71 -16.82 -13.52
CA ASN A 154 5.62 -16.80 -14.67
C ASN A 154 5.69 -18.15 -15.38
N ARG A 155 5.73 -19.25 -14.61
CA ARG A 155 5.85 -20.60 -15.17
C ARG A 155 4.55 -21.15 -15.74
N THR A 156 3.43 -20.85 -15.10
CA THR A 156 2.12 -21.44 -15.43
C THR A 156 1.25 -20.55 -16.32
N GLY A 157 1.56 -19.25 -16.39
CA GLY A 157 0.70 -18.25 -17.01
C GLY A 157 -0.60 -17.97 -16.23
N ARG A 158 -0.80 -18.60 -15.06
CA ARG A 158 -2.00 -18.43 -14.22
C ARG A 158 -1.67 -17.63 -12.97
N ASN A 159 -2.44 -16.59 -12.72
CA ASN A 159 -2.26 -15.70 -11.59
C ASN A 159 -2.80 -16.36 -10.31
N PHE A 160 -1.89 -16.60 -9.35
CA PHE A 160 -2.26 -17.20 -8.07
C PHE A 160 -3.29 -16.36 -7.31
N PHE A 161 -3.26 -15.03 -7.40
CA PHE A 161 -4.19 -14.14 -6.66
C PHE A 161 -5.58 -14.05 -7.29
N HIS A 162 -5.84 -14.74 -8.41
CA HIS A 162 -7.17 -14.75 -9.02
C HIS A 162 -8.27 -15.24 -8.07
N PHE A 163 -7.95 -16.18 -7.16
CA PHE A 163 -8.93 -16.65 -6.17
C PHE A 163 -9.38 -15.58 -5.19
N LEU A 164 -8.58 -14.53 -4.94
CA LEU A 164 -9.01 -13.37 -4.16
C LEU A 164 -9.95 -12.50 -4.98
N GLY A 165 -9.95 -12.57 -6.31
CA GLY A 165 -10.72 -11.72 -7.20
C GLY A 165 -10.04 -10.37 -7.42
N GLY A 166 -10.56 -9.56 -8.34
CA GLY A 166 -10.01 -8.24 -8.67
C GLY A 166 -8.75 -8.24 -9.54
N VAL A 167 -8.27 -9.41 -9.95
CA VAL A 167 -7.20 -9.62 -10.95
C VAL A 167 -7.60 -10.72 -11.96
N PRO A 168 -7.16 -10.63 -13.22
CA PRO A 168 -7.36 -11.68 -14.23
C PRO A 168 -6.77 -13.03 -13.82
N GLU A 169 -7.39 -14.12 -14.29
CA GLU A 169 -6.91 -15.48 -14.07
C GLU A 169 -5.63 -15.79 -14.85
N TYR A 170 -5.54 -15.28 -16.07
CA TYR A 170 -4.41 -15.50 -16.96
C TYR A 170 -3.54 -14.26 -17.02
N ALA A 171 -2.23 -14.46 -16.94
CA ALA A 171 -1.24 -13.42 -17.08
C ALA A 171 -1.25 -12.85 -18.51
N ILE A 172 -0.99 -11.55 -18.63
CA ILE A 172 -0.95 -10.87 -19.92
C ILE A 172 0.35 -11.29 -20.63
N VAL A 173 0.23 -11.82 -21.84
CA VAL A 173 1.37 -12.10 -22.71
C VAL A 173 1.61 -10.90 -23.62
N ARG A 174 2.85 -10.44 -23.69
CA ARG A 174 3.25 -9.39 -24.64
C ARG A 174 4.65 -9.64 -25.15
N ASP A 175 4.82 -9.55 -26.45
CA ASP A 175 6.08 -9.82 -27.16
C ASP A 175 6.60 -11.25 -26.88
N GLY A 176 5.69 -12.22 -26.74
CA GLY A 176 6.01 -13.63 -26.42
C GLY A 176 6.29 -13.91 -24.94
N GLU A 177 6.43 -12.87 -24.11
CA GLU A 177 6.79 -13.00 -22.70
C GLU A 177 5.58 -12.87 -21.76
N ILE A 178 5.58 -13.68 -20.69
CA ILE A 178 4.54 -13.67 -19.66
C ILE A 178 4.80 -12.50 -18.69
N ARG A 179 3.86 -11.55 -18.64
CA ARG A 179 3.95 -10.40 -17.72
C ARG A 179 3.20 -10.71 -16.43
N CYS A 180 3.96 -11.13 -15.43
CA CYS A 180 3.43 -11.42 -14.10
C CYS A 180 2.97 -10.14 -13.42
N GLN A 181 1.81 -10.17 -12.77
CA GLN A 181 1.28 -9.02 -12.02
C GLN A 181 0.96 -9.32 -10.57
N GLY A 182 0.89 -10.58 -10.15
CA GLY A 182 0.48 -10.95 -8.81
C GLY A 182 -0.87 -10.33 -8.41
N SER A 183 -0.94 -9.78 -7.21
CA SER A 183 -2.08 -9.05 -6.65
C SER A 183 -2.25 -7.62 -7.19
N PHE A 184 -1.29 -7.10 -7.96
CA PHE A 184 -1.33 -5.73 -8.48
C PHE A 184 -2.30 -5.60 -9.65
N ARG A 185 -2.77 -4.38 -9.89
CA ARG A 185 -3.73 -4.09 -10.97
C ARG A 185 -3.18 -4.40 -12.37
N HIS A 186 -1.87 -4.26 -12.55
CA HIS A 186 -1.19 -4.54 -13.80
C HIS A 186 0.33 -4.76 -13.57
N PRO A 187 1.04 -5.45 -14.49
CA PRO A 187 2.45 -5.82 -14.33
C PRO A 187 3.39 -4.64 -14.05
N ILE A 188 3.11 -3.47 -14.64
CA ILE A 188 3.93 -2.27 -14.43
C ILE A 188 3.92 -1.85 -12.96
N LEU A 189 2.77 -1.93 -12.25
CA LEU A 189 2.73 -1.57 -10.82
C LEU A 189 3.55 -2.54 -9.99
N ALA A 190 3.45 -3.84 -10.28
CA ALA A 190 4.26 -4.86 -9.61
C ALA A 190 5.77 -4.58 -9.78
N GLY A 191 6.19 -4.26 -11.01
CA GLY A 191 7.57 -3.89 -11.31
C GLY A 191 8.01 -2.60 -10.59
N THR A 192 7.20 -1.55 -10.61
CA THR A 192 7.53 -0.29 -9.92
C THR A 192 7.64 -0.48 -8.41
N PHE A 193 6.77 -1.29 -7.80
CA PHE A 193 6.82 -1.61 -6.38
C PHE A 193 8.08 -2.40 -6.02
N ALA A 194 8.44 -3.41 -6.82
CA ALA A 194 9.68 -4.14 -6.62
C ALA A 194 10.90 -3.21 -6.74
N ALA A 195 10.95 -2.38 -7.79
CA ALA A 195 12.05 -1.46 -8.06
C ALA A 195 12.23 -0.40 -6.94
N THR A 196 11.16 0.11 -6.34
CA THR A 196 11.25 1.06 -5.22
C THR A 196 11.59 0.38 -3.89
N THR A 197 11.23 -0.88 -3.72
CA THR A 197 11.48 -1.62 -2.48
C THR A 197 12.92 -2.13 -2.37
N VAL A 198 13.56 -2.47 -3.50
CA VAL A 198 14.95 -2.98 -3.50
C VAL A 198 15.94 -2.01 -2.83
N PRO A 199 15.99 -0.71 -3.16
CA PRO A 199 16.84 0.25 -2.44
C PRO A 199 16.55 0.32 -0.94
N MET A 200 15.27 0.19 -0.54
CA MET A 200 14.90 0.17 0.88
C MET A 200 15.48 -1.05 1.59
N ILE A 201 15.44 -2.23 0.95
CA ILE A 201 16.04 -3.46 1.49
C ILE A 201 17.56 -3.32 1.58
N LEU A 202 18.22 -2.83 0.54
CA LEU A 202 19.67 -2.61 0.51
C LEU A 202 20.12 -1.62 1.59
N SER A 203 19.28 -0.67 1.98
CA SER A 203 19.58 0.28 3.07
C SER A 203 19.88 -0.43 4.40
N LEU A 204 19.31 -1.61 4.65
CA LEU A 204 19.58 -2.37 5.88
C LEU A 204 21.06 -2.74 6.02
N TRP A 205 21.73 -3.10 4.93
CA TRP A 205 23.17 -3.42 4.94
C TRP A 205 24.01 -2.20 5.34
N TRP A 206 23.60 -1.01 4.93
CA TRP A 206 24.28 0.23 5.32
C TRP A 206 24.10 0.54 6.81
N PHE A 207 22.89 0.32 7.35
CA PHE A 207 22.62 0.52 8.77
C PHE A 207 23.39 -0.46 9.67
N ASP A 208 23.51 -1.72 9.24
CA ASP A 208 24.28 -2.73 9.98
C ASP A 208 25.79 -2.48 9.94
N ASN A 209 26.32 -1.98 8.80
CA ASN A 209 27.75 -1.67 8.68
C ASN A 209 28.18 -0.46 9.53
N LYS A 210 27.32 0.53 9.77
CA LYS A 210 27.65 1.65 10.68
C LYS A 210 27.77 1.20 12.14
N LEU A 211 27.00 0.20 12.58
CA LEU A 211 27.09 -0.34 13.95
C LEU A 211 28.38 -1.15 14.15
N ARG A 212 28.87 -1.86 13.13
CA ARG A 212 30.18 -2.53 13.18
C ARG A 212 31.35 -1.57 13.44
N LYS A 213 31.26 -0.31 13.01
CA LYS A 213 32.31 0.70 13.23
C LYS A 213 32.37 1.27 14.64
N TYR A 214 31.35 1.06 15.47
CA TYR A 214 31.31 1.53 16.86
C TYR A 214 31.45 0.40 17.89
N VAL A 215 31.63 -0.84 17.44
CA VAL A 215 31.72 -2.06 18.27
C VAL A 215 33.09 -2.76 18.08
N ILE A 216 34.04 -2.12 17.39
CA ILE A 216 35.44 -2.54 17.28
C ILE A 216 36.32 -1.42 17.81
#